data_AF-A0AB73BUG9-F1
#
_entry.id   AF-A0AB73BUG9-F1
#
_cell.length_a   1.000
_cell.length_b   1.000
_cell.length_c   1.000
_cell.angle_alpha   90.00
_cell.angle_beta   90.00
_cell.angle_gamma   90.00
#
_symmetry.space_group_name_H-M   'P 1'
#
loop_
_entity.id
_entity.type
_entity.pdbx_description
1 polymer ?
#
loop_
_entity_poly.entity_id
_entity_poly.type
_entity_poly.pdbx_seq_one_letter_code
_entity_poly.pdbx_strand_id
1 'polypeptide(L)'
;MKHSIDPKVYSGFDTAISASDWRYSAAIVGLQYYLEKMKKTYKIEKNIEIDKILDDFFLYHSQDITEKEYLQFVERFYGEELAHKALENKLNSKSTFHEEEVKWIKEKMAANTTLKKIFSKVKFIGENKQEILNLIEENRDFMIKETFRNKKNLYDNYCQSGVLLTEASKDSVCRVKGYYIDTGKKGKSMAYNFKTDTIVYEDDLIFDFIPFAFNGSSFETVFLNDNVDLELLIKMNYNVQVLWKRKEEERIEIPRNLMELLQSKTHQLKYGMEIIYKDREKTHFDSWYLRNESIEIFQKVNISKIQLNLKEGEIYRNILKETFKNIMNLSRVDDTIHFLLKEKEKKINTIGINLAIEELLEINNRIKNGGEKMTGNIKAAKACAREVVKEFKKKNIEKKLDSYRQKLISSLVFRDYKGTLDILMQLSNYSGVSFGFVFDFIENPSQNDDLVRAFVFKLNSTEYEPNGKEKKTEDK
;
A
#
# COMPACT_ATOMS: atom_id res chain seq x y z
N MET A 1 8.23 -4.67 23.80
CA MET A 1 9.38 -5.36 24.42
C MET A 1 8.85 -6.57 25.17
N LYS A 2 9.58 -7.69 25.19
CA LYS A 2 9.17 -8.90 25.90
C LYS A 2 9.83 -8.99 27.27
N HIS A 3 9.07 -9.47 28.25
CA HIS A 3 9.46 -9.61 29.65
C HIS A 3 9.05 -10.99 30.17
N SER A 4 9.92 -11.60 30.97
CA SER A 4 9.55 -12.75 31.80
C SER A 4 8.97 -12.25 33.12
N ILE A 5 7.82 -12.79 33.51
CA ILE A 5 7.05 -12.34 34.67
C ILE A 5 6.76 -13.49 35.63
N ASP A 6 6.52 -13.19 36.92
CA ASP A 6 6.16 -14.20 37.91
C ASP A 6 4.70 -14.65 37.73
N PRO A 7 4.46 -15.93 37.38
CA PRO A 7 3.10 -16.45 37.21
C PRO A 7 2.22 -16.32 38.46
N LYS A 8 2.80 -16.24 39.66
CA LYS A 8 2.04 -16.06 40.90
C LYS A 8 1.39 -14.69 41.00
N VAL A 9 2.02 -13.67 40.40
CA VAL A 9 1.53 -12.28 40.43
C VAL A 9 0.54 -12.05 39.30
N TYR A 10 0.77 -12.64 38.13
CA TYR A 10 0.04 -12.34 36.90
C TYR A 10 -0.89 -13.48 36.47
N SER A 11 -1.72 -13.98 37.39
CA SER A 11 -2.80 -14.94 37.08
C SER A 11 -2.34 -16.19 36.30
N GLY A 12 -1.11 -16.66 36.53
CA GLY A 12 -0.53 -17.83 35.87
C GLY A 12 0.23 -17.56 34.57
N PHE A 13 0.22 -16.33 34.04
CA PHE A 13 0.99 -15.96 32.84
C PHE A 13 2.48 -15.80 33.15
N ASP A 14 3.35 -16.28 32.27
CA ASP A 14 4.82 -16.26 32.47
C ASP A 14 5.55 -15.24 31.58
N THR A 15 4.84 -14.66 30.61
CA THR A 15 5.42 -13.74 29.63
C THR A 15 4.50 -12.54 29.40
N ALA A 16 5.08 -11.36 29.31
CA ALA A 16 4.41 -10.10 28.94
C ALA A 16 5.11 -9.43 27.76
N ILE A 17 4.36 -8.85 26.83
CA ILE A 17 4.89 -8.09 25.70
C ILE A 17 4.20 -6.73 25.60
N SER A 18 4.98 -5.65 25.54
CA SER A 18 4.47 -4.32 25.19
C SER A 18 4.69 -3.98 23.71
N ALA A 19 3.87 -3.10 23.15
CA ALA A 19 3.97 -2.61 21.77
C ALA A 19 5.02 -1.47 21.62
N SER A 20 6.23 -1.72 22.14
CA SER A 20 7.31 -0.72 22.21
C SER A 20 7.79 -0.18 20.86
N ASP A 21 7.64 -0.99 19.80
CA ASP A 21 7.84 -0.57 18.41
C ASP A 21 6.90 -1.35 17.48
N TRP A 22 6.94 -1.04 16.19
CA TRP A 22 6.07 -1.68 15.21
C TRP A 22 6.30 -3.19 15.07
N ARG A 23 7.53 -3.71 15.32
CA ARG A 23 7.87 -5.14 15.22
C ARG A 23 7.17 -5.91 16.34
N TYR A 24 7.25 -5.41 17.57
CA TYR A 24 6.50 -5.97 18.70
C TYR A 24 4.99 -5.81 18.50
N SER A 25 4.54 -4.68 17.98
CA SER A 25 3.12 -4.44 17.67
C SER A 25 2.58 -5.47 16.67
N ALA A 26 3.31 -5.70 15.56
CA ALA A 26 2.96 -6.70 14.58
C ALA A 26 3.05 -8.12 15.14
N ALA A 27 4.08 -8.42 15.94
CA ALA A 27 4.20 -9.71 16.60
C ALA A 27 3.03 -9.99 17.57
N ILE A 28 2.60 -9.00 18.35
CA ILE A 28 1.43 -9.11 19.25
C ILE A 28 0.16 -9.44 18.45
N VAL A 29 -0.10 -8.71 17.35
CA VAL A 29 -1.30 -8.98 16.52
C VAL A 29 -1.25 -10.39 15.92
N GLY A 30 -0.11 -10.80 15.38
CA GLY A 30 0.04 -12.15 14.84
C GLY A 30 -0.06 -13.26 15.90
N LEU A 31 0.53 -13.03 17.08
CA LEU A 31 0.47 -13.94 18.22
C LEU A 31 -0.96 -14.07 18.75
N GLN A 32 -1.69 -12.96 18.85
CA GLN A 32 -3.08 -12.96 19.29
C GLN A 32 -3.95 -13.82 18.37
N TYR A 33 -3.78 -13.73 17.04
CA TYR A 33 -4.48 -14.61 16.10
C TYR A 33 -4.14 -16.08 16.30
N TYR A 34 -2.87 -16.38 16.54
CA TYR A 34 -2.43 -17.73 16.84
C TYR A 34 -3.15 -18.26 18.09
N LEU A 35 -3.09 -17.53 19.20
CA LEU A 35 -3.67 -17.95 20.48
C LEU A 35 -5.18 -18.15 20.37
N GLU A 36 -5.91 -17.26 19.68
CA GLU A 36 -7.35 -17.45 19.44
C GLU A 36 -7.65 -18.68 18.59
N LYS A 37 -6.91 -18.90 17.49
CA LYS A 37 -7.14 -20.05 16.60
C LYS A 37 -6.77 -21.38 17.24
N MET A 38 -5.82 -21.36 18.16
CA MET A 38 -5.38 -22.52 18.93
C MET A 38 -6.13 -22.66 20.27
N LYS A 39 -7.12 -21.78 20.55
CA LYS A 39 -7.94 -21.77 21.78
C LYS A 39 -7.10 -21.70 23.05
N LYS A 40 -6.05 -20.89 23.03
CA LYS A 40 -5.15 -20.61 24.15
C LYS A 40 -5.57 -19.33 24.87
N THR A 41 -5.17 -19.19 26.13
CA THR A 41 -5.51 -18.04 26.96
C THR A 41 -4.47 -16.93 26.82
N TYR A 42 -4.93 -15.68 26.80
CA TYR A 42 -4.11 -14.48 26.88
C TYR A 42 -4.88 -13.40 27.64
N LYS A 43 -4.18 -12.37 28.10
CA LYS A 43 -4.78 -11.21 28.76
C LYS A 43 -4.09 -9.93 28.30
N ILE A 44 -4.84 -8.84 28.20
CA ILE A 44 -4.28 -7.49 28.06
C ILE A 44 -4.44 -6.80 29.41
N GLU A 45 -3.32 -6.41 30.01
CA GLU A 45 -3.30 -5.59 31.23
C GLU A 45 -2.91 -4.16 30.84
N LYS A 46 -3.73 -3.19 31.22
CA LYS A 46 -3.53 -1.79 30.82
C LYS A 46 -2.85 -0.97 31.91
N ASN A 47 -1.96 -0.07 31.52
CA ASN A 47 -1.27 0.88 32.41
C ASN A 47 -0.66 0.23 33.66
N ILE A 48 0.07 -0.88 33.48
CA ILE A 48 0.79 -1.55 34.58
C ILE A 48 2.29 -1.33 34.44
N GLU A 49 3.04 -1.47 35.53
CA GLU A 49 4.50 -1.35 35.53
C GLU A 49 5.15 -2.74 35.56
N ILE A 50 5.93 -3.07 34.52
CA ILE A 50 6.79 -4.27 34.46
C ILE A 50 8.21 -3.79 34.14
N ASP A 51 9.20 -4.25 34.91
CA ASP A 51 10.61 -3.85 34.75
C ASP A 51 10.84 -2.33 34.65
N LYS A 52 10.06 -1.55 35.43
CA LYS A 52 10.07 -0.07 35.46
C LYS A 52 9.56 0.60 34.18
N ILE A 53 8.82 -0.14 33.36
CA ILE A 53 8.14 0.38 32.17
C ILE A 53 6.64 0.38 32.44
N LEU A 54 6.04 1.58 32.46
CA LEU A 54 4.59 1.77 32.54
C LEU A 54 4.00 1.74 31.13
N ASP A 55 3.23 0.70 30.81
CA ASP A 55 2.65 0.49 29.49
C ASP A 55 1.43 -0.46 29.55
N ASP A 56 0.81 -0.68 28.41
CA ASP A 56 -0.09 -1.81 28.18
C ASP A 56 0.72 -3.06 27.82
N PHE A 57 0.36 -4.19 28.42
CA PHE A 57 1.05 -5.46 28.21
C PHE A 57 0.09 -6.55 27.73
N PHE A 58 0.55 -7.33 26.75
CA PHE A 58 -0.06 -8.56 26.28
C PHE A 58 0.58 -9.75 27.00
N LEU A 59 -0.19 -10.43 27.84
CA LEU A 59 0.25 -11.54 28.68
C LEU A 59 -0.20 -12.88 28.09
N TYR A 60 0.71 -13.86 28.08
CA TYR A 60 0.44 -15.21 27.58
C TYR A 60 1.35 -16.25 28.28
N HIS A 61 1.07 -17.53 28.05
CA HIS A 61 1.94 -18.62 28.50
C HIS A 61 2.92 -19.00 27.39
N SER A 62 4.21 -18.90 27.65
CA SER A 62 5.27 -19.25 26.71
C SER A 62 5.17 -20.69 26.20
N GLN A 63 4.76 -21.61 27.08
CA GLN A 63 4.55 -23.04 26.76
C GLN A 63 3.43 -23.30 25.74
N ASP A 64 2.53 -22.33 25.52
CA ASP A 64 1.46 -22.47 24.51
C ASP A 64 1.97 -22.33 23.08
N ILE A 65 3.24 -21.94 22.89
CA ILE A 65 3.88 -21.83 21.59
C ILE A 65 4.77 -23.05 21.38
N THR A 66 4.27 -24.02 20.61
CA THR A 66 5.05 -25.19 20.16
C THR A 66 5.24 -25.17 18.65
N GLU A 67 6.36 -25.71 18.15
CA GLU A 67 6.60 -25.80 16.70
C GLU A 67 5.45 -26.52 15.98
N LYS A 68 4.94 -27.62 16.55
CA LYS A 68 3.82 -28.37 15.98
C LYS A 68 2.55 -27.54 15.87
N GLU A 69 2.13 -26.87 16.94
CA GLU A 69 0.93 -26.02 16.91
C GLU A 69 1.13 -24.79 16.01
N TYR A 70 2.34 -24.22 15.96
CA TYR A 70 2.68 -23.14 15.06
C TYR A 70 2.53 -23.55 13.59
N LEU A 71 3.06 -24.71 13.19
CA LEU A 71 2.92 -25.23 11.82
C LEU A 71 1.46 -25.55 11.47
N GLN A 72 0.68 -26.10 12.42
CA GLN A 72 -0.76 -26.27 12.24
C GLN A 72 -1.48 -24.94 12.01
N PHE A 73 -1.09 -23.89 12.75
CA PHE A 73 -1.64 -22.55 12.54
C PHE A 73 -1.25 -21.97 11.18
N VAL A 74 0.02 -22.08 10.76
CA VAL A 74 0.50 -21.66 9.43
C VAL A 74 -0.36 -22.29 8.33
N GLU A 75 -0.61 -23.60 8.43
CA GLU A 75 -1.42 -24.32 7.44
C GLU A 75 -2.87 -23.85 7.42
N ARG A 76 -3.48 -23.62 8.58
CA ARG A 76 -4.84 -23.09 8.68
C ARG A 76 -4.95 -21.65 8.16
N PHE A 77 -3.93 -20.83 8.40
CA PHE A 77 -3.95 -19.41 8.05
C PHE A 77 -3.78 -19.20 6.54
N TYR A 78 -2.80 -19.88 5.94
CA TYR A 78 -2.46 -19.70 4.53
C TYR A 78 -3.18 -20.66 3.58
N GLY A 79 -3.67 -21.81 4.06
CA GLY A 79 -4.46 -22.74 3.26
C GLY A 79 -3.77 -23.11 1.94
N GLU A 80 -4.45 -22.88 0.81
CA GLU A 80 -3.99 -23.24 -0.54
C GLU A 80 -2.76 -22.45 -1.03
N GLU A 81 -2.36 -21.37 -0.35
CA GLU A 81 -1.06 -20.73 -0.59
C GLU A 81 0.10 -21.71 -0.33
N LEU A 82 -0.11 -22.70 0.54
CA LEU A 82 0.80 -23.82 0.70
C LEU A 82 0.48 -24.88 -0.37
N ALA A 83 1.46 -25.15 -1.23
CA ALA A 83 1.22 -25.95 -2.42
C ALA A 83 0.81 -27.41 -2.13
N HIS A 84 1.22 -27.98 -0.99
CA HIS A 84 0.74 -29.31 -0.57
C HIS A 84 -0.75 -29.30 -0.20
N LYS A 85 -1.27 -28.19 0.36
CA LYS A 85 -2.67 -28.07 0.74
C LYS A 85 -3.58 -27.93 -0.48
N ALA A 86 -3.17 -27.14 -1.47
CA ALA A 86 -3.86 -27.08 -2.76
C ALA A 86 -3.89 -28.45 -3.46
N LEU A 87 -2.78 -29.21 -3.38
CA LEU A 87 -2.70 -30.57 -3.91
C LEU A 87 -3.63 -31.54 -3.15
N GLU A 88 -3.59 -31.53 -1.82
CA GLU A 88 -4.46 -32.33 -0.94
C GLU A 88 -5.94 -32.08 -1.22
N ASN A 89 -6.35 -30.80 -1.31
CA ASN A 89 -7.74 -30.41 -1.62
C ASN A 89 -8.17 -30.93 -2.99
N LYS A 90 -7.33 -30.77 -4.03
CA LYS A 90 -7.63 -31.27 -5.38
C LYS A 90 -7.77 -32.79 -5.39
N LEU A 91 -6.87 -33.51 -4.72
CA LEU A 91 -6.94 -34.96 -4.62
C LEU A 91 -8.22 -35.40 -3.89
N ASN A 92 -8.58 -34.75 -2.79
CA ASN A 92 -9.77 -35.09 -2.02
C ASN A 92 -11.08 -34.72 -2.71
N SER A 93 -11.07 -33.77 -3.65
CA SER A 93 -12.26 -33.31 -4.36
C SER A 93 -12.90 -34.36 -5.28
N LYS A 94 -12.14 -35.36 -5.73
CA LYS A 94 -12.59 -36.35 -6.74
C LYS A 94 -12.01 -37.75 -6.51
N SER A 95 -12.67 -38.74 -7.09
CA SER A 95 -12.19 -40.14 -7.17
C SER A 95 -11.54 -40.47 -8.51
N THR A 96 -11.97 -39.82 -9.59
CA THR A 96 -11.43 -39.99 -10.95
C THR A 96 -10.84 -38.68 -11.46
N PHE A 97 -9.77 -38.78 -12.24
CA PHE A 97 -9.00 -37.63 -12.74
C PHE A 97 -8.88 -37.70 -14.26
N HIS A 98 -9.27 -36.63 -14.94
CA HIS A 98 -9.06 -36.50 -16.39
C HIS A 98 -7.63 -36.04 -16.70
N GLU A 99 -7.22 -36.14 -17.97
CA GLU A 99 -5.84 -35.83 -18.39
C GLU A 99 -5.34 -34.45 -17.95
N GLU A 100 -6.19 -33.41 -18.04
CA GLU A 100 -5.84 -32.07 -17.59
C GLU A 100 -5.58 -32.00 -16.08
N GLU A 101 -6.33 -32.75 -15.29
CA GLU A 101 -6.19 -32.78 -13.83
C GLU A 101 -4.96 -33.57 -13.41
N VAL A 102 -4.69 -34.68 -14.09
CA VAL A 102 -3.44 -35.45 -13.92
C VAL A 102 -2.24 -34.56 -14.26
N LYS A 103 -2.31 -33.78 -15.35
CA LYS A 103 -1.26 -32.83 -15.73
C LYS A 103 -1.06 -31.77 -14.65
N TRP A 104 -2.13 -31.13 -14.19
CA TRP A 104 -2.05 -30.14 -13.12
C TRP A 104 -1.45 -30.71 -11.84
N ILE A 105 -1.85 -31.92 -11.43
CA ILE A 105 -1.31 -32.59 -10.24
C ILE A 105 0.19 -32.84 -10.38
N LYS A 106 0.63 -33.37 -11.52
CA LYS A 106 2.06 -33.60 -11.81
C LYS A 106 2.86 -32.30 -11.75
N GLU A 107 2.34 -31.22 -12.35
CA GLU A 107 2.97 -29.90 -12.31
C GLU A 107 3.04 -29.36 -10.88
N LYS A 108 1.95 -29.52 -10.10
CA LYS A 108 1.88 -29.06 -8.70
C LYS A 108 2.82 -29.83 -7.78
N MET A 109 2.94 -31.15 -7.93
CA MET A 109 3.93 -31.98 -7.22
C MET A 109 5.38 -31.54 -7.50
N ALA A 110 5.62 -30.86 -8.63
CA ALA A 110 6.90 -30.31 -9.00
C ALA A 110 6.99 -28.78 -8.82
N ALA A 111 6.04 -28.14 -8.12
CA ALA A 111 5.94 -26.68 -8.08
C ALA A 111 7.11 -25.99 -7.35
N ASN A 112 7.71 -26.63 -6.36
CA ASN A 112 8.86 -26.09 -5.63
C ASN A 112 9.86 -27.20 -5.26
N THR A 113 11.05 -26.79 -4.80
CA THR A 113 12.14 -27.71 -4.43
C THR A 113 11.74 -28.67 -3.31
N THR A 114 10.89 -28.25 -2.38
CA THR A 114 10.38 -29.08 -1.27
C THR A 114 9.52 -30.23 -1.79
N LEU A 115 8.49 -29.93 -2.58
CA LEU A 115 7.58 -30.93 -3.15
C LEU A 115 8.33 -31.87 -4.12
N LYS A 116 9.24 -31.33 -4.93
CA LYS A 116 10.11 -32.15 -5.81
C LYS A 116 10.91 -33.17 -5.01
N LYS A 117 11.45 -32.82 -3.84
CA LYS A 117 12.22 -33.75 -2.99
C LYS A 117 11.34 -34.89 -2.46
N ILE A 118 10.10 -34.60 -2.08
CA ILE A 118 9.17 -35.60 -1.52
C ILE A 118 8.64 -36.52 -2.61
N PHE A 119 8.23 -35.94 -3.74
CA PHE A 119 7.59 -36.68 -4.83
C PHE A 119 8.54 -37.18 -5.92
N SER A 120 9.87 -37.01 -5.78
CA SER A 120 10.83 -37.38 -6.84
C SER A 120 10.74 -38.84 -7.29
N LYS A 121 10.30 -39.73 -6.39
CA LYS A 121 10.20 -41.18 -6.64
C LYS A 121 8.82 -41.64 -7.07
N VAL A 122 7.80 -40.78 -6.99
CA VAL A 122 6.40 -41.16 -7.24
C VAL A 122 5.82 -40.27 -8.33
N LYS A 123 5.29 -40.89 -9.37
CA LYS A 123 4.53 -40.20 -10.42
C LYS A 123 3.05 -40.41 -10.19
N PHE A 124 2.26 -39.35 -10.34
CA PHE A 124 0.82 -39.49 -10.32
C PHE A 124 0.32 -40.11 -11.63
N ILE A 125 -0.40 -41.23 -11.54
CA ILE A 125 -0.96 -41.96 -12.69
C ILE A 125 -2.49 -41.91 -12.74
N GLY A 126 -3.14 -41.18 -11.84
CA GLY A 126 -4.59 -41.05 -11.74
C GLY A 126 -5.22 -42.00 -10.72
N GLU A 127 -4.67 -43.20 -10.55
CA GLU A 127 -5.19 -44.23 -9.64
C GLU A 127 -4.50 -44.23 -8.26
N ASN A 128 -3.26 -43.75 -8.18
CA ASN A 128 -2.46 -43.79 -6.95
C ASN A 128 -2.69 -42.60 -6.00
N LYS A 129 -3.92 -42.06 -5.95
CA LYS A 129 -4.28 -40.94 -5.07
C LYS A 129 -3.90 -41.18 -3.60
N GLN A 130 -4.19 -42.36 -3.06
CA GLN A 130 -3.97 -42.64 -1.64
C GLN A 130 -2.48 -42.66 -1.28
N GLU A 131 -1.63 -43.13 -2.19
CA GLU A 131 -0.17 -43.08 -2.04
C GLU A 131 0.32 -41.64 -1.90
N ILE A 132 -0.18 -40.73 -2.75
CA ILE A 132 0.18 -39.31 -2.69
C ILE A 132 -0.32 -38.66 -1.39
N LEU A 133 -1.55 -38.97 -0.95
CA LEU A 133 -2.10 -38.44 0.30
C LEU A 133 -1.32 -38.92 1.53
N ASN A 134 -0.89 -40.19 1.54
CA ASN A 134 -0.07 -40.72 2.64
C ASN A 134 1.30 -40.02 2.70
N LEU A 135 1.95 -39.81 1.55
CA LEU A 135 3.21 -39.06 1.49
C LEU A 135 3.05 -37.62 1.97
N ILE A 136 1.90 -36.99 1.68
CA ILE A 136 1.60 -35.65 2.18
C ILE A 136 1.52 -35.67 3.71
N GLU A 137 0.80 -36.62 4.29
CA GLU A 137 0.61 -36.71 5.73
C GLU A 137 1.92 -37.03 6.47
N GLU A 138 2.71 -37.98 5.97
CA GLU A 138 4.02 -38.35 6.53
C GLU A 138 5.02 -37.20 6.55
N ASN A 139 4.91 -36.25 5.60
CA ASN A 139 5.84 -35.14 5.44
C ASN A 139 5.19 -33.78 5.72
N ARG A 140 4.02 -33.74 6.36
CA ARG A 140 3.16 -32.54 6.48
C ARG A 140 3.89 -31.37 7.12
N ASP A 141 4.46 -31.57 8.30
CA ASP A 141 5.16 -30.54 9.06
C ASP A 141 6.38 -30.00 8.29
N PHE A 142 7.16 -30.89 7.66
CA PHE A 142 8.30 -30.51 6.83
C PHE A 142 7.87 -29.67 5.61
N MET A 143 6.80 -30.08 4.91
CA MET A 143 6.27 -29.32 3.77
C MET A 143 5.79 -27.93 4.17
N ILE A 144 5.06 -27.82 5.28
CA ILE A 144 4.58 -26.55 5.81
C ILE A 144 5.78 -25.67 6.13
N LYS A 145 6.72 -26.14 6.96
CA LYS A 145 7.89 -25.36 7.42
C LYS A 145 8.73 -24.88 6.25
N GLU A 146 9.09 -25.78 5.33
CA GLU A 146 9.94 -25.46 4.18
C GLU A 146 9.26 -24.54 3.16
N THR A 147 7.96 -24.74 2.92
CA THR A 147 7.22 -23.88 1.99
C THR A 147 7.02 -22.49 2.59
N PHE A 148 6.59 -22.42 3.86
CA PHE A 148 6.37 -21.16 4.56
C PHE A 148 7.64 -20.33 4.65
N ARG A 149 8.77 -20.94 5.06
CA ARG A 149 10.03 -20.22 5.24
C ARG A 149 10.63 -19.68 3.94
N ASN A 150 10.42 -20.35 2.81
CA ASN A 150 11.11 -20.04 1.55
C ASN A 150 10.25 -19.31 0.52
N LYS A 151 8.91 -19.40 0.58
CA LYS A 151 8.04 -18.74 -0.40
C LYS A 151 8.12 -17.23 -0.21
N LYS A 152 8.43 -16.50 -1.29
CA LYS A 152 8.73 -15.07 -1.26
C LYS A 152 7.63 -14.17 -0.71
N ASN A 153 6.36 -14.59 -0.82
CA ASN A 153 5.21 -13.84 -0.31
C ASN A 153 4.73 -14.31 1.08
N LEU A 154 5.45 -15.22 1.74
CA LEU A 154 5.15 -15.72 3.09
C LEU A 154 6.22 -15.23 4.07
N TYR A 155 6.77 -16.10 4.91
CA TYR A 155 7.76 -15.74 5.94
C TYR A 155 8.97 -15.00 5.37
N ASP A 156 9.52 -15.45 4.23
CA ASP A 156 10.67 -14.80 3.58
C ASP A 156 10.35 -13.37 3.12
N ASN A 157 9.09 -12.94 3.05
CA ASN A 157 8.80 -11.54 2.78
C ASN A 157 9.22 -10.65 3.96
N TYR A 158 9.09 -11.15 5.20
CA TYR A 158 9.16 -10.36 6.43
C TYR A 158 10.41 -10.65 7.25
N CYS A 159 10.83 -11.91 7.29
CA CYS A 159 11.91 -12.40 8.13
C CYS A 159 12.92 -13.22 7.32
N GLN A 160 14.11 -13.40 7.86
CA GLN A 160 15.18 -14.17 7.24
C GLN A 160 14.84 -15.67 7.29
N SER A 161 14.67 -16.31 6.14
CA SER A 161 14.17 -17.69 6.02
C SER A 161 14.93 -18.75 6.85
N GLY A 162 16.22 -18.54 7.07
CA GLY A 162 17.10 -19.47 7.78
C GLY A 162 16.92 -19.52 9.30
N VAL A 163 16.19 -18.58 9.90
CA VAL A 163 16.05 -18.44 11.37
C VAL A 163 14.61 -18.64 11.88
N LEU A 164 13.72 -19.18 11.04
CA LEU A 164 12.36 -19.54 11.47
C LEU A 164 12.42 -20.58 12.59
N LEU A 165 11.73 -20.29 13.72
CA LEU A 165 11.64 -21.14 14.90
C LEU A 165 13.00 -21.48 15.53
N THR A 166 14.01 -20.63 15.35
CA THR A 166 15.29 -20.74 16.06
C THR A 166 15.32 -19.79 17.24
N GLU A 167 15.75 -20.29 18.40
CA GLU A 167 15.95 -19.48 19.59
C GLU A 167 16.96 -18.35 19.32
N ALA A 168 16.63 -17.15 19.79
CA ALA A 168 17.51 -16.00 19.73
C ALA A 168 18.69 -16.23 20.70
N SER A 169 19.92 -16.19 20.19
CA SER A 169 21.10 -16.17 21.06
C SER A 169 21.32 -14.76 21.61
N LYS A 170 22.08 -14.62 22.70
CA LYS A 170 22.29 -13.33 23.40
C LYS A 170 22.87 -12.20 22.51
N ASP A 171 23.37 -12.53 21.32
CA ASP A 171 23.90 -11.60 20.31
C ASP A 171 23.34 -11.91 18.90
N SER A 172 22.16 -12.53 18.81
CA SER A 172 21.55 -12.83 17.51
C SER A 172 20.98 -11.58 16.87
N VAL A 173 21.41 -11.35 15.64
CA VAL A 173 20.86 -10.36 14.74
C VAL A 173 19.35 -10.55 14.60
N CYS A 174 18.60 -9.44 14.61
CA CYS A 174 17.16 -9.43 14.38
C CYS A 174 16.76 -10.24 13.13
N ARG A 175 15.83 -11.18 13.26
CA ARG A 175 15.33 -12.01 12.16
C ARG A 175 14.55 -11.22 11.12
N VAL A 176 14.02 -10.06 11.49
CA VAL A 176 13.19 -9.22 10.61
C VAL A 176 14.04 -8.61 9.49
N LYS A 177 13.56 -8.70 8.25
CA LYS A 177 14.25 -8.14 7.08
C LYS A 177 14.40 -6.62 7.21
N GLY A 178 15.52 -6.08 6.74
CA GLY A 178 15.90 -4.68 6.94
C GLY A 178 16.57 -4.40 8.29
N TYR A 179 16.34 -5.25 9.30
CA TYR A 179 17.03 -5.22 10.60
C TYR A 179 18.11 -6.31 10.70
N TYR A 180 18.05 -7.30 9.79
CA TYR A 180 19.08 -8.32 9.66
C TYR A 180 20.39 -7.78 9.08
N ILE A 181 21.50 -8.07 9.75
CA ILE A 181 22.88 -7.70 9.42
C ILE A 181 23.74 -8.97 9.33
N ASP A 182 24.55 -9.08 8.26
CA ASP A 182 25.65 -10.07 8.20
C ASP A 182 26.82 -9.56 9.06
N THR A 183 26.87 -10.00 10.32
CA THR A 183 27.84 -9.53 11.32
C THR A 183 29.27 -9.88 10.96
N GLY A 184 29.48 -11.02 10.28
CA GLY A 184 30.80 -11.45 9.82
C GLY A 184 31.42 -10.49 8.79
N LYS A 185 30.58 -9.86 7.94
CA LYS A 185 31.06 -8.91 6.93
C LYS A 185 30.90 -7.45 7.33
N LYS A 186 29.85 -7.11 8.11
CA LYS A 186 29.41 -5.73 8.34
C LYS A 186 29.44 -5.28 9.81
N GLY A 187 29.81 -6.16 10.74
CA GLY A 187 29.79 -5.85 12.17
C GLY A 187 30.58 -4.59 12.54
N LYS A 188 31.84 -4.47 12.09
CA LYS A 188 32.68 -3.31 12.41
C LYS A 188 32.07 -1.99 11.92
N SER A 189 31.46 -1.96 10.75
CA SER A 189 30.91 -0.71 10.17
C SER A 189 29.68 -0.19 10.91
N MET A 190 28.95 -1.08 11.60
CA MET A 190 27.74 -0.73 12.36
C MET A 190 28.05 -0.42 13.83
N ALA A 191 29.18 -0.90 14.33
CA ALA A 191 29.61 -0.70 15.69
C ALA A 191 29.98 0.76 15.97
N TYR A 192 29.58 1.25 17.15
CA TYR A 192 30.07 2.52 17.65
C TYR A 192 31.60 2.44 17.80
N ASN A 193 32.30 3.39 17.18
CA ASN A 193 33.77 3.42 17.14
C ASN A 193 34.40 2.10 16.63
N PHE A 194 33.73 1.39 15.72
CA PHE A 194 34.18 0.10 15.15
C PHE A 194 34.39 -1.03 16.16
N LYS A 195 33.85 -0.88 17.38
CA LYS A 195 33.93 -1.84 18.49
C LYS A 195 32.71 -2.76 18.51
N THR A 196 32.84 -3.97 18.00
CA THR A 196 31.69 -4.88 17.77
C THR A 196 30.92 -5.28 19.04
N ASP A 197 31.56 -5.19 20.20
CA ASP A 197 30.97 -5.35 21.54
C ASP A 197 30.01 -4.20 21.93
N THR A 198 29.97 -3.12 21.15
CA THR A 198 29.00 -2.02 21.33
C THR A 198 27.70 -2.22 20.58
N ILE A 199 27.61 -3.26 19.75
CA ILE A 199 26.39 -3.54 18.98
C ILE A 199 25.38 -4.18 19.92
N VAL A 200 24.20 -3.57 20.02
CA VAL A 200 23.05 -4.16 20.71
C VAL A 200 22.18 -4.80 19.64
N TYR A 201 22.10 -6.13 19.65
CA TYR A 201 21.15 -6.87 18.84
C TYR A 201 19.86 -7.10 19.62
N GLU A 202 18.73 -7.00 18.94
CA GLU A 202 17.42 -7.30 19.49
C GLU A 202 16.67 -8.23 18.53
N ASP A 203 16.65 -9.51 18.86
CA ASP A 203 15.86 -10.55 18.20
C ASP A 203 14.97 -11.24 19.24
N ASP A 204 13.81 -11.71 18.80
CA ASP A 204 12.90 -12.49 19.64
C ASP A 204 12.16 -13.53 18.78
N LEU A 205 11.95 -14.71 19.36
CA LEU A 205 11.17 -15.77 18.72
C LEU A 205 9.76 -15.31 18.36
N ILE A 206 9.19 -14.36 19.12
CA ILE A 206 7.86 -13.82 18.82
C ILE A 206 7.78 -13.10 17.46
N PHE A 207 8.92 -12.66 16.90
CA PHE A 207 8.94 -12.01 15.60
C PHE A 207 8.59 -12.98 14.46
N ASP A 208 8.56 -14.29 14.72
CA ASP A 208 8.01 -15.27 13.78
C ASP A 208 6.52 -15.04 13.51
N PHE A 209 5.81 -14.34 14.40
CA PHE A 209 4.39 -14.03 14.23
C PHE A 209 4.10 -12.79 13.38
N ILE A 210 5.11 -11.98 13.05
CA ILE A 210 4.95 -10.76 12.24
C ILE A 210 4.21 -11.00 10.91
N PRO A 211 4.48 -12.07 10.13
CA PRO A 211 3.80 -12.31 8.85
C PRO A 211 2.27 -12.39 8.94
N PHE A 212 1.72 -12.74 10.11
CA PHE A 212 0.28 -12.91 10.29
C PHE A 212 -0.46 -11.61 10.60
N ALA A 213 0.26 -10.53 10.92
CA ALA A 213 -0.33 -9.22 11.18
C ALA A 213 -0.50 -8.38 9.90
N PHE A 214 0.24 -8.68 8.85
CA PHE A 214 0.22 -7.93 7.60
C PHE A 214 -1.00 -8.30 6.73
N ASN A 215 -1.60 -7.27 6.15
CA ASN A 215 -2.79 -7.37 5.30
C ASN A 215 -2.46 -6.89 3.88
N GLY A 216 -2.96 -7.57 2.86
CA GLY A 216 -2.74 -7.16 1.48
C GLY A 216 -2.74 -8.32 0.49
N SER A 217 -1.87 -8.20 -0.51
CA SER A 217 -1.72 -9.16 -1.60
C SER A 217 -0.39 -9.93 -1.50
N SER A 218 -0.14 -10.82 -2.46
CA SER A 218 1.14 -11.52 -2.58
C SER A 218 2.33 -10.65 -3.01
N PHE A 219 2.12 -9.35 -3.29
CA PHE A 219 3.17 -8.41 -3.71
C PHE A 219 3.35 -7.25 -2.75
N GLU A 220 2.24 -6.63 -2.32
CA GLU A 220 2.24 -5.47 -1.45
C GLU A 220 1.34 -5.73 -0.24
N THR A 221 1.85 -5.43 0.95
CA THR A 221 1.16 -5.64 2.23
C THR A 221 1.39 -4.47 3.19
N VAL A 222 0.47 -4.28 4.13
CA VAL A 222 0.57 -3.25 5.18
C VAL A 222 0.17 -3.76 6.54
N PHE A 223 0.70 -3.13 7.57
CA PHE A 223 0.29 -3.26 8.96
C PHE A 223 -0.05 -1.87 9.51
N LEU A 224 -1.20 -1.72 10.18
CA LEU A 224 -1.60 -0.46 10.79
C LEU A 224 -1.08 -0.43 12.23
N ASN A 225 -0.04 0.36 12.48
CA ASN A 225 0.65 0.43 13.77
C ASN A 225 0.00 1.48 14.68
N ASP A 226 -1.10 1.09 15.32
CA ASP A 226 -1.84 1.90 16.30
C ASP A 226 -1.55 1.41 17.71
N ASN A 227 -0.32 1.64 18.16
CA ASN A 227 0.19 1.14 19.42
C ASN A 227 -0.19 2.01 20.64
N VAL A 228 -1.21 2.87 20.51
CA VAL A 228 -1.73 3.69 21.62
C VAL A 228 -2.52 2.85 22.62
N ASP A 229 -3.23 1.82 22.12
CA ASP A 229 -4.01 0.89 22.93
C ASP A 229 -3.95 -0.49 22.26
N LEU A 230 -3.54 -1.53 23.00
CA LEU A 230 -3.33 -2.86 22.44
C LEU A 230 -4.63 -3.50 21.92
N GLU A 231 -5.77 -3.25 22.55
CA GLU A 231 -7.05 -3.78 22.09
C GLU A 231 -7.45 -3.14 20.76
N LEU A 232 -7.22 -1.83 20.62
CA LEU A 232 -7.49 -1.10 19.39
C LEU A 232 -6.56 -1.54 18.26
N LEU A 233 -5.27 -1.72 18.55
CA LEU A 233 -4.28 -2.26 17.61
C LEU A 233 -4.74 -3.59 16.99
N ILE A 234 -5.13 -4.54 17.84
CA ILE A 234 -5.59 -5.87 17.43
C ILE A 234 -6.90 -5.75 16.64
N LYS A 235 -7.89 -5.04 17.19
CA LYS A 235 -9.21 -4.89 16.59
C LYS A 235 -9.15 -4.23 15.21
N MET A 236 -8.31 -3.22 15.04
CA MET A 236 -8.20 -2.50 13.78
C MET A 236 -7.60 -3.39 12.68
N ASN A 237 -6.49 -4.08 12.96
CA ASN A 237 -5.87 -4.97 11.98
C ASN A 237 -6.76 -6.18 11.64
N TYR A 238 -7.55 -6.68 12.60
CA TYR A 238 -8.56 -7.71 12.33
C TYR A 238 -9.65 -7.24 11.39
N ASN A 239 -10.19 -6.05 11.62
CA ASN A 239 -11.22 -5.47 10.76
C ASN A 239 -10.68 -5.25 9.34
N VAL A 240 -9.44 -4.79 9.18
CA VAL A 240 -8.79 -4.68 7.86
C VAL A 240 -8.70 -6.04 7.18
N GLN A 241 -8.22 -7.07 7.89
CA GLN A 241 -8.11 -8.41 7.34
C GLN A 241 -9.44 -8.95 6.82
N VAL A 242 -10.52 -8.79 7.60
CA VAL A 242 -11.87 -9.22 7.21
C VAL A 242 -12.40 -8.44 6.00
N LEU A 243 -12.20 -7.11 5.98
CA LEU A 243 -12.66 -6.26 4.89
C LEU A 243 -11.91 -6.55 3.57
N TRP A 244 -10.62 -6.83 3.64
CA TRP A 244 -9.78 -7.01 2.45
C TRP A 244 -9.81 -8.43 1.92
N LYS A 245 -10.00 -9.46 2.76
CA LYS A 245 -10.26 -10.84 2.27
C LYS A 245 -11.47 -10.91 1.34
N ARG A 246 -12.49 -10.08 1.55
CA ARG A 246 -13.66 -9.98 0.66
C ARG A 246 -13.34 -9.39 -0.72
N LYS A 247 -12.18 -8.72 -0.87
CA LYS A 247 -11.77 -7.99 -2.07
C LYS A 247 -10.65 -8.69 -2.86
N GLU A 248 -10.17 -9.84 -2.39
CA GLU A 248 -9.00 -10.55 -2.95
C GLU A 248 -9.22 -10.97 -4.42
N GLU A 249 -10.47 -11.13 -4.84
CA GLU A 249 -10.87 -11.47 -6.22
C GLU A 249 -10.56 -10.36 -7.25
N GLU A 250 -10.37 -9.10 -6.82
CA GLU A 250 -10.26 -7.94 -7.71
C GLU A 250 -8.82 -7.43 -7.99
N ARG A 251 -7.77 -8.07 -7.43
CA ARG A 251 -6.36 -7.60 -7.52
C ARG A 251 -6.20 -6.10 -7.22
N ILE A 252 -6.83 -5.61 -6.15
CA ILE A 252 -6.82 -4.19 -5.81
C ILE A 252 -5.50 -3.81 -5.12
N GLU A 253 -4.95 -2.64 -5.48
CA GLU A 253 -3.72 -2.08 -4.93
C GLU A 253 -3.91 -1.53 -3.51
N ILE A 254 -2.85 -1.62 -2.68
CA ILE A 254 -2.84 -1.14 -1.28
C ILE A 254 -3.32 0.31 -1.14
N PRO A 255 -2.84 1.30 -1.95
CA PRO A 255 -3.30 2.67 -1.87
C PRO A 255 -4.82 2.83 -2.00
N ARG A 256 -5.43 2.14 -2.96
CA ARG A 256 -6.88 2.20 -3.18
C ARG A 256 -7.64 1.64 -1.97
N ASN A 257 -7.21 0.47 -1.48
CA ASN A 257 -7.84 -0.14 -0.31
C ASN A 257 -7.74 0.73 0.94
N LEU A 258 -6.62 1.42 1.16
CA LEU A 258 -6.46 2.36 2.28
C LEU A 258 -7.33 3.60 2.11
N MET A 259 -7.41 4.17 0.91
CA MET A 259 -8.30 5.31 0.64
C MET A 259 -9.78 4.94 0.88
N GLU A 260 -10.22 3.79 0.38
CA GLU A 260 -11.57 3.29 0.61
C GLU A 260 -11.84 3.00 2.09
N LEU A 261 -10.83 2.50 2.83
CA LEU A 261 -10.90 2.29 4.28
C LEU A 261 -11.09 3.62 5.02
N LEU A 262 -10.37 4.67 4.64
CA LEU A 262 -10.47 6.02 5.22
C LEU A 262 -11.80 6.71 4.91
N GLN A 263 -12.42 6.37 3.78
CA GLN A 263 -13.76 6.85 3.42
C GLN A 263 -14.89 6.00 4.02
N SER A 264 -14.57 4.84 4.58
CA SER A 264 -15.56 3.95 5.18
C SER A 264 -16.17 4.56 6.43
N LYS A 265 -17.51 4.58 6.50
CA LYS A 265 -18.24 4.98 7.70
C LYS A 265 -18.10 4.00 8.86
N THR A 266 -17.74 2.75 8.59
CA THR A 266 -17.73 1.66 9.57
C THR A 266 -16.38 1.44 10.23
N HIS A 267 -15.29 1.95 9.64
CA HIS A 267 -13.95 1.72 10.16
C HIS A 267 -13.52 2.85 11.12
N GLN A 268 -12.69 2.49 12.11
CA GLN A 268 -12.31 3.38 13.21
C GLN A 268 -11.10 4.27 12.90
N LEU A 269 -10.49 4.13 11.72
CA LEU A 269 -9.32 4.90 11.29
C LEU A 269 -9.69 6.39 11.09
N LYS A 270 -9.51 7.17 12.15
CA LYS A 270 -9.94 8.59 12.24
C LYS A 270 -8.82 9.55 12.64
N TYR A 271 -7.63 9.03 12.90
CA TYR A 271 -6.50 9.80 13.37
C TYR A 271 -5.19 9.29 12.78
N GLY A 272 -4.17 10.13 12.85
CA GLY A 272 -2.87 9.86 12.30
C GLY A 272 -2.15 8.73 13.02
N MET A 273 -1.49 7.87 12.25
CA MET A 273 -0.77 6.70 12.73
C MET A 273 0.35 6.29 11.78
N GLU A 274 1.24 5.43 12.26
CA GLU A 274 2.23 4.79 11.41
C GLU A 274 1.59 3.59 10.67
N ILE A 275 1.89 3.47 9.39
CA ILE A 275 1.53 2.33 8.55
C ILE A 275 2.84 1.72 8.06
N ILE A 276 3.08 0.46 8.43
CA ILE A 276 4.25 -0.26 7.96
C ILE A 276 3.89 -0.93 6.64
N TYR A 277 4.60 -0.54 5.58
CA TYR A 277 4.41 -1.06 4.24
C TYR A 277 5.53 -2.03 3.87
N LYS A 278 5.15 -3.17 3.27
CA LYS A 278 6.09 -4.14 2.72
C LYS A 278 5.77 -4.49 1.27
N ASP A 279 6.71 -4.12 0.40
CA ASP A 279 6.81 -4.58 -0.99
C ASP A 279 7.71 -5.82 -1.05
N ARG A 280 7.22 -6.90 -1.64
CA ARG A 280 7.94 -8.16 -1.77
C ARG A 280 9.27 -8.04 -2.51
N GLU A 281 9.35 -7.12 -3.47
CA GLU A 281 10.56 -6.92 -4.27
C GLU A 281 11.63 -6.11 -3.52
N LYS A 282 11.27 -5.52 -2.37
CA LYS A 282 12.21 -4.80 -1.49
C LYS A 282 12.71 -5.67 -0.34
N THR A 283 13.93 -5.41 0.11
CA THR A 283 14.58 -6.07 1.25
C THR A 283 14.35 -5.36 2.59
N HIS A 284 13.59 -4.27 2.61
CA HIS A 284 13.29 -3.45 3.77
C HIS A 284 11.79 -3.14 3.83
N PHE A 285 11.36 -2.59 4.96
CA PHE A 285 10.04 -2.03 5.18
C PHE A 285 10.08 -0.51 4.95
N ASP A 286 8.99 0.05 4.42
CA ASP A 286 8.79 1.51 4.39
C ASP A 286 7.79 1.88 5.50
N SER A 287 8.08 2.93 6.26
CA SER A 287 7.08 3.53 7.17
C SER A 287 6.36 4.66 6.46
N TRP A 288 5.03 4.60 6.43
CA TRP A 288 4.18 5.71 5.99
C TRP A 288 3.49 6.34 7.19
N TYR A 289 3.66 7.64 7.37
CA TYR A 289 2.98 8.39 8.42
C TYR A 289 1.69 8.99 7.89
N LEU A 290 0.56 8.43 8.31
CA LEU A 290 -0.75 9.00 8.05
C LEU A 290 -0.94 10.19 8.98
N ARG A 291 -1.09 11.40 8.42
CA ARG A 291 -1.34 12.62 9.19
C ARG A 291 -2.82 12.95 9.23
N ASN A 292 -3.27 13.68 10.25
CA ASN A 292 -4.67 14.09 10.39
C ASN A 292 -5.14 14.90 9.16
N GLU A 293 -4.30 15.80 8.66
CA GLU A 293 -4.56 16.60 7.47
C GLU A 293 -4.70 15.73 6.21
N SER A 294 -3.86 14.69 6.08
CA SER A 294 -3.95 13.73 4.98
C SER A 294 -5.27 12.95 5.03
N ILE A 295 -5.74 12.57 6.23
CA ILE A 295 -7.03 11.87 6.43
C ILE A 295 -8.18 12.73 5.94
N GLU A 296 -8.23 14.01 6.33
CA GLU A 296 -9.28 14.93 5.89
C GLU A 296 -9.33 15.08 4.37
N ILE A 297 -8.17 15.06 3.71
CA ILE A 297 -8.09 15.08 2.25
C ILE A 297 -8.61 13.76 1.69
N PHE A 298 -8.10 12.60 2.15
CA PHE A 298 -8.52 11.28 1.66
C PHE A 298 -10.02 11.05 1.79
N GLN A 299 -10.66 11.53 2.85
CA GLN A 299 -12.11 11.43 3.05
C GLN A 299 -12.93 12.16 1.97
N LYS A 300 -12.34 13.15 1.29
CA LYS A 300 -13.03 13.99 0.28
C LYS A 300 -12.62 13.66 -1.16
N VAL A 301 -11.55 12.88 -1.37
CA VAL A 301 -11.06 12.55 -2.72
C VAL A 301 -12.04 11.64 -3.45
N ASN A 302 -12.31 11.94 -4.72
CA ASN A 302 -13.03 11.01 -5.58
C ASN A 302 -12.07 10.00 -6.23
N ILE A 303 -12.00 8.79 -5.65
CA ILE A 303 -11.08 7.71 -6.07
C ILE A 303 -11.29 7.32 -7.54
N SER A 304 -12.54 7.25 -8.03
CA SER A 304 -12.82 6.79 -9.39
C SER A 304 -12.30 7.74 -10.46
N LYS A 305 -12.17 9.05 -10.15
CA LYS A 305 -11.61 10.03 -11.08
C LYS A 305 -10.11 9.92 -11.26
N ILE A 306 -9.39 9.41 -10.25
CA ILE A 306 -7.92 9.30 -10.26
C ILE A 306 -7.43 7.87 -10.54
N GLN A 307 -8.34 6.90 -10.70
CA GLN A 307 -8.02 5.51 -11.03
C GLN A 307 -7.65 5.37 -12.53
N LEU A 308 -6.47 5.89 -12.88
CA LEU A 308 -5.96 5.89 -14.25
C LEU A 308 -4.54 5.33 -14.32
N ASN A 309 -4.30 4.51 -15.33
CA ASN A 309 -2.97 4.04 -15.71
C ASN A 309 -2.68 4.52 -17.13
N LEU A 310 -1.59 5.26 -17.30
CA LEU A 310 -1.21 5.85 -18.59
C LEU A 310 0.24 5.49 -18.94
N LYS A 311 0.51 5.25 -20.22
CA LYS A 311 1.85 4.91 -20.71
C LYS A 311 2.67 6.20 -20.96
N GLU A 312 3.84 6.29 -20.34
CA GLU A 312 4.86 7.33 -20.57
C GLU A 312 6.15 6.66 -21.03
N GLY A 313 6.48 6.79 -22.33
CA GLY A 313 7.59 6.02 -22.90
C GLY A 313 7.31 4.53 -22.81
N GLU A 314 8.20 3.75 -22.19
CA GLU A 314 8.00 2.30 -21.93
C GLU A 314 7.44 1.98 -20.54
N ILE A 315 7.14 2.99 -19.73
CA ILE A 315 6.72 2.82 -18.33
C ILE A 315 5.23 3.20 -18.20
N TYR A 316 4.52 2.54 -17.29
CA TYR A 316 3.16 2.94 -16.91
C TYR A 316 3.19 3.80 -15.65
N ARG A 317 2.50 4.94 -15.69
CA ARG A 317 2.25 5.78 -14.52
C ARG A 317 0.87 5.50 -13.97
N ASN A 318 0.82 5.23 -12.67
CA ASN A 318 -0.41 5.00 -11.93
C ASN A 318 -0.77 6.27 -11.16
N ILE A 319 -1.78 6.97 -11.65
CA ILE A 319 -2.21 8.27 -11.14
C ILE A 319 -2.74 8.15 -9.71
N LEU A 320 -3.41 7.05 -9.37
CA LEU A 320 -3.93 6.80 -8.02
C LEU A 320 -2.78 6.64 -7.02
N LYS A 321 -1.77 5.81 -7.35
CA LYS A 321 -0.62 5.56 -6.47
C LYS A 321 0.24 6.81 -6.26
N GLU A 322 0.44 7.60 -7.31
CA GLU A 322 1.12 8.90 -7.21
C GLU A 322 0.33 9.86 -6.31
N THR A 323 -0.96 10.04 -6.60
CA THR A 323 -1.84 10.92 -5.82
C THR A 323 -1.86 10.52 -4.34
N PHE A 324 -1.96 9.23 -4.05
CA PHE A 324 -1.88 8.71 -2.69
C PHE A 324 -0.57 9.11 -2.01
N LYS A 325 0.58 8.88 -2.66
CA LYS A 325 1.90 9.26 -2.13
C LYS A 325 2.00 10.77 -1.89
N ASN A 326 1.47 11.58 -2.80
CA ASN A 326 1.49 13.03 -2.68
C ASN A 326 0.65 13.51 -1.48
N ILE A 327 -0.56 12.97 -1.30
CA ILE A 327 -1.44 13.29 -0.15
C ILE A 327 -0.82 12.80 1.16
N MET A 328 -0.25 11.59 1.19
CA MET A 328 0.48 11.05 2.36
C MET A 328 1.65 11.95 2.77
N ASN A 329 2.24 12.70 1.85
CA ASN A 329 3.35 13.61 2.12
C ASN A 329 2.92 15.09 2.22
N LEU A 330 1.62 15.38 2.13
CA LEU A 330 1.08 16.75 2.03
C LEU A 330 1.81 17.59 0.96
N SER A 331 2.20 16.91 -0.12
CA SER A 331 2.91 17.49 -1.25
C SER A 331 1.96 17.65 -2.43
N ARG A 332 2.11 18.74 -3.17
CA ARG A 332 1.27 19.05 -4.33
C ARG A 332 1.40 17.99 -5.44
N VAL A 333 0.34 17.79 -6.21
CA VAL A 333 0.26 16.84 -7.33
C VAL A 333 0.59 17.49 -8.68
N ASP A 334 1.47 18.51 -8.67
CA ASP A 334 1.74 19.35 -9.84
C ASP A 334 2.30 18.56 -11.01
N ASP A 335 3.27 17.68 -10.77
CA ASP A 335 3.92 16.90 -11.81
C ASP A 335 2.93 15.95 -12.50
N THR A 336 2.00 15.37 -11.73
CA THR A 336 0.92 14.53 -12.26
C THR A 336 -0.07 15.37 -13.07
N ILE A 337 -0.44 16.59 -12.63
CA ILE A 337 -1.28 17.50 -13.41
C ILE A 337 -0.59 17.89 -14.73
N HIS A 338 0.69 18.26 -14.69
CA HIS A 338 1.45 18.64 -15.89
C HIS A 338 1.54 17.49 -16.89
N PHE A 339 1.81 16.28 -16.41
CA PHE A 339 1.81 15.07 -17.23
C PHE A 339 0.44 14.87 -17.91
N LEU A 340 -0.65 14.93 -17.15
CA LEU A 340 -2.01 14.77 -17.69
C LEU A 340 -2.40 15.88 -18.68
N LEU A 341 -1.98 17.13 -18.44
CA LEU A 341 -2.19 18.24 -19.39
C LEU A 341 -1.47 17.98 -20.71
N LYS A 342 -0.26 17.40 -20.67
CA LYS A 342 0.49 17.01 -21.87
C LYS A 342 -0.18 15.82 -22.58
N GLU A 343 -0.61 14.80 -21.85
CA GLU A 343 -1.28 13.63 -22.43
C GLU A 343 -2.62 14.00 -23.07
N LYS A 344 -3.34 14.97 -22.51
CA LYS A 344 -4.58 15.52 -23.08
C LYS A 344 -4.39 16.03 -24.51
N GLU A 345 -3.22 16.56 -24.87
CA GLU A 345 -2.93 17.03 -26.24
C GLU A 345 -2.92 15.89 -27.26
N LYS A 346 -2.69 14.64 -26.83
CA LYS A 346 -2.77 13.46 -27.70
C LYS A 346 -4.21 13.02 -28.01
N LYS A 347 -5.22 13.62 -27.34
CA LYS A 347 -6.66 13.35 -27.51
C LYS A 347 -7.09 11.89 -27.25
N ILE A 348 -6.31 11.13 -26.50
CA ILE A 348 -6.61 9.74 -26.10
C ILE A 348 -7.10 9.75 -24.65
N ASN A 349 -8.17 9.01 -24.34
CA ASN A 349 -8.76 8.92 -23.00
C ASN A 349 -9.08 10.29 -22.36
N THR A 350 -9.53 11.23 -23.19
CA THR A 350 -9.75 12.63 -22.80
C THR A 350 -10.73 12.78 -21.63
N ILE A 351 -11.71 11.89 -21.51
CA ILE A 351 -12.71 11.92 -20.43
C ILE A 351 -12.04 11.62 -19.09
N GLY A 352 -11.34 10.48 -18.97
CA GLY A 352 -10.65 10.10 -17.74
C GLY A 352 -9.63 11.15 -17.32
N ILE A 353 -8.80 11.62 -18.28
CA ILE A 353 -7.79 12.66 -18.04
C ILE A 353 -8.44 13.96 -17.53
N ASN A 354 -9.56 14.38 -18.11
CA ASN A 354 -10.25 15.59 -17.66
C ASN A 354 -10.78 15.46 -16.22
N LEU A 355 -11.41 14.33 -15.89
CA LEU A 355 -11.90 14.05 -14.55
C LEU A 355 -10.77 14.02 -13.52
N ALA A 356 -9.63 13.41 -13.87
CA ALA A 356 -8.45 13.37 -13.02
C ALA A 356 -7.87 14.77 -12.77
N ILE A 357 -7.66 15.58 -13.82
CA ILE A 357 -7.13 16.95 -13.65
C ILE A 357 -8.06 17.79 -12.76
N GLU A 358 -9.38 17.66 -12.91
CA GLU A 358 -10.33 18.37 -12.04
C GLU A 358 -10.17 17.98 -10.57
N GLU A 359 -10.09 16.69 -10.28
CA GLU A 359 -9.89 16.19 -8.91
C GLU A 359 -8.53 16.59 -8.34
N LEU A 360 -7.46 16.51 -9.13
CA LEU A 360 -6.10 16.87 -8.70
C LEU A 360 -5.96 18.36 -8.36
N LEU A 361 -6.65 19.24 -9.09
CA LEU A 361 -6.70 20.67 -8.75
C LEU A 361 -7.43 20.91 -7.41
N GLU A 362 -8.50 20.16 -7.13
CA GLU A 362 -9.18 20.22 -5.83
C GLU A 362 -8.28 19.70 -4.70
N ILE A 363 -7.54 18.62 -4.94
CA ILE A 363 -6.57 18.07 -3.99
C ILE A 363 -5.48 19.11 -3.68
N ASN A 364 -4.90 19.76 -4.69
CA ASN A 364 -3.92 20.83 -4.48
C ASN A 364 -4.49 21.98 -3.62
N ASN A 365 -5.74 22.39 -3.89
CA ASN A 365 -6.39 23.44 -3.08
C ASN A 365 -6.56 23.01 -1.62
N ARG A 366 -6.93 21.76 -1.37
CA ARG A 366 -7.06 21.20 -0.01
C ARG A 366 -5.70 21.15 0.69
N ILE A 367 -4.64 20.67 0.03
CA ILE A 367 -3.28 20.63 0.58
C ILE A 367 -2.77 22.03 0.97
N LYS A 368 -3.10 23.05 0.17
CA LYS A 368 -2.69 24.45 0.42
C LYS A 368 -3.56 25.17 1.46
N ASN A 369 -4.63 24.56 1.97
CA ASN A 369 -5.65 25.24 2.76
C ASN A 369 -6.23 26.50 2.08
N GLY A 370 -6.33 26.52 0.75
CA GLY A 370 -6.76 27.70 -0.03
C GLY A 370 -8.25 28.05 0.11
N GLY A 371 -9.06 27.13 0.64
CA GLY A 371 -10.46 27.35 1.01
C GLY A 371 -11.39 27.73 -0.16
N GLU A 372 -12.48 28.43 0.18
CA GLU A 372 -13.50 28.85 -0.79
C GLU A 372 -12.99 29.94 -1.74
N LYS A 373 -12.14 30.85 -1.26
CA LYS A 373 -11.55 31.93 -2.09
C LYS A 373 -10.79 31.35 -3.27
N MET A 374 -9.85 30.43 -3.03
CA MET A 374 -9.09 29.78 -4.10
C MET A 374 -10.00 28.95 -5.02
N THR A 375 -11.02 28.29 -4.45
CA THR A 375 -12.03 27.57 -5.25
C THR A 375 -12.74 28.51 -6.23
N GLY A 376 -13.12 29.71 -5.77
CA GLY A 376 -13.69 30.78 -6.59
C GLY A 376 -12.73 31.24 -7.68
N ASN A 377 -11.47 31.49 -7.33
CA ASN A 377 -10.44 31.93 -8.28
C ASN A 377 -10.16 30.88 -9.36
N ILE A 378 -10.10 29.60 -9.00
CA ILE A 378 -9.96 28.48 -9.95
C ILE A 378 -11.16 28.43 -10.91
N LYS A 379 -12.38 28.63 -10.40
CA LYS A 379 -13.60 28.70 -11.25
C LYS A 379 -13.54 29.89 -12.20
N ALA A 380 -13.10 31.05 -11.73
CA ALA A 380 -12.95 32.26 -12.54
C ALA A 380 -11.90 32.06 -13.65
N ALA A 381 -10.74 31.47 -13.34
CA ALA A 381 -9.72 31.14 -14.33
C ALA A 381 -10.23 30.17 -15.41
N LYS A 382 -10.99 29.14 -15.00
CA LYS A 382 -11.66 28.21 -15.94
C LYS A 382 -12.68 28.92 -16.84
N ALA A 383 -13.48 29.84 -16.29
CA ALA A 383 -14.45 30.62 -17.06
C ALA A 383 -13.75 31.55 -18.07
N CYS A 384 -12.69 32.22 -17.63
CA CYS A 384 -11.86 33.07 -18.48
C CYS A 384 -11.29 32.31 -19.68
N ALA A 385 -10.79 31.08 -19.47
CA ALA A 385 -10.30 30.23 -20.56
C ALA A 385 -11.40 29.90 -21.58
N ARG A 386 -12.63 29.64 -21.14
CA ARG A 386 -13.77 29.37 -22.04
C ARG A 386 -14.12 30.58 -22.89
N GLU A 387 -14.07 31.79 -22.33
CA GLU A 387 -14.29 33.02 -23.10
C GLU A 387 -13.21 33.20 -24.18
N VAL A 388 -11.94 32.93 -23.86
CA VAL A 388 -10.85 32.93 -24.87
C VAL A 388 -11.14 31.93 -25.99
N VAL A 389 -11.59 30.71 -25.64
CA VAL A 389 -11.96 29.69 -26.62
C VAL A 389 -13.10 30.18 -27.53
N LYS A 390 -14.13 30.80 -26.97
CA LYS A 390 -15.25 31.38 -27.76
C LYS A 390 -14.76 32.43 -28.75
N GLU A 391 -13.88 33.33 -28.32
CA GLU A 391 -13.33 34.37 -29.20
C GLU A 391 -12.46 33.77 -30.32
N PHE A 392 -11.67 32.73 -30.02
CA PHE A 392 -10.87 32.05 -31.03
C PHE A 392 -11.72 31.27 -32.04
N LYS A 393 -12.85 30.69 -31.60
CA LYS A 393 -13.84 30.07 -32.49
C LYS A 393 -14.48 31.11 -33.42
N LYS A 394 -14.94 32.25 -32.88
CA LYS A 394 -15.49 33.35 -33.69
C LYS A 394 -14.52 33.82 -34.78
N LYS A 395 -13.22 33.82 -34.48
CA LYS A 395 -12.16 34.24 -35.40
C LYS A 395 -11.61 33.10 -36.28
N ASN A 396 -12.12 31.87 -36.18
CA ASN A 396 -11.66 30.68 -36.93
C ASN A 396 -10.15 30.39 -36.80
N ILE A 397 -9.61 30.49 -35.59
CA ILE A 397 -8.16 30.39 -35.31
C ILE A 397 -7.86 29.40 -34.17
N GLU A 398 -8.70 28.39 -33.98
CA GLU A 398 -8.59 27.45 -32.85
C GLU A 398 -7.24 26.74 -32.82
N LYS A 399 -6.61 26.49 -33.97
CA LYS A 399 -5.27 25.88 -34.07
C LYS A 399 -4.20 26.65 -33.29
N LYS A 400 -4.37 27.97 -33.09
CA LYS A 400 -3.43 28.77 -32.28
C LYS A 400 -3.54 28.47 -30.78
N LEU A 401 -4.70 28.00 -30.29
CA LEU A 401 -4.87 27.61 -28.89
C LEU A 401 -3.90 26.50 -28.49
N ASP A 402 -3.67 25.54 -29.39
CA ASP A 402 -2.76 24.41 -29.16
C ASP A 402 -1.33 24.90 -28.89
N SER A 403 -0.87 25.88 -29.67
CA SER A 403 0.45 26.50 -29.47
C SER A 403 0.56 27.22 -28.12
N TYR A 404 -0.45 28.01 -27.75
CA TYR A 404 -0.46 28.69 -26.44
C TYR A 404 -0.52 27.71 -25.28
N ARG A 405 -1.33 26.64 -25.37
CA ARG A 405 -1.37 25.58 -24.35
C ARG A 405 -0.01 24.92 -24.18
N GLN A 406 0.63 24.49 -25.27
CA GLN A 406 1.95 23.84 -25.19
C GLN A 406 3.01 24.74 -24.55
N LYS A 407 3.04 26.03 -24.92
CA LYS A 407 3.95 27.01 -24.32
C LYS A 407 3.68 27.19 -22.83
N LEU A 408 2.41 27.34 -22.43
CA LEU A 408 2.02 27.49 -21.03
C LEU A 408 2.36 26.23 -20.21
N ILE A 409 2.05 25.03 -20.70
CA ILE A 409 2.41 23.76 -20.06
C ILE A 409 3.92 23.68 -19.87
N SER A 410 4.71 23.99 -20.90
CA SER A 410 6.16 23.99 -20.82
C SER A 410 6.67 24.95 -19.73
N SER A 411 6.19 26.21 -19.74
CA SER A 411 6.58 27.20 -18.74
C SER A 411 6.23 26.78 -17.30
N LEU A 412 5.09 26.12 -17.10
CA LEU A 412 4.67 25.59 -15.79
C LEU A 412 5.56 24.45 -15.31
N VAL A 413 5.96 23.54 -16.22
CA VAL A 413 6.88 22.44 -15.91
C VAL A 413 8.24 22.98 -15.47
N PHE A 414 8.77 23.98 -16.17
CA PHE A 414 10.05 24.61 -15.84
C PHE A 414 9.96 25.66 -14.73
N ARG A 415 8.76 25.92 -14.18
CA ARG A 415 8.48 27.00 -13.20
C ARG A 415 8.98 28.38 -13.67
N ASP A 416 8.93 28.63 -14.98
CA ASP A 416 9.29 29.90 -15.59
C ASP A 416 8.13 30.89 -15.48
N TYR A 417 7.97 31.48 -14.30
CA TYR A 417 6.85 32.38 -14.00
C TYR A 417 6.82 33.61 -14.90
N LYS A 418 7.99 34.14 -15.29
CA LYS A 418 8.09 35.27 -16.21
C LYS A 418 7.61 34.88 -17.60
N GLY A 419 8.10 33.76 -18.13
CA GLY A 419 7.64 33.22 -19.41
C GLY A 419 6.14 32.93 -19.40
N THR A 420 5.60 32.39 -18.31
CA THR A 420 4.16 32.19 -18.15
C THR A 420 3.38 33.50 -18.28
N LEU A 421 3.81 34.57 -17.59
CA LEU A 421 3.18 35.90 -17.67
C LEU A 421 3.23 36.47 -19.09
N ASP A 422 4.39 36.42 -19.74
CA ASP A 422 4.58 36.93 -21.10
C ASP A 422 3.63 36.23 -22.09
N ILE A 423 3.48 34.91 -21.96
CA ILE A 423 2.55 34.12 -22.79
C ILE A 423 1.10 34.48 -22.50
N LEU A 424 0.72 34.65 -21.22
CA LEU A 424 -0.64 35.05 -20.83
C LEU A 424 -1.01 36.44 -21.33
N MET A 425 -0.08 37.41 -21.27
CA MET A 425 -0.30 38.76 -21.80
C MET A 425 -0.47 38.75 -23.33
N GLN A 426 0.37 38.00 -24.05
CA GLN A 426 0.23 37.85 -25.50
C GLN A 426 -1.13 37.23 -25.87
N LEU A 427 -1.56 36.20 -25.13
CA LEU A 427 -2.84 35.56 -25.34
C LEU A 427 -4.03 36.49 -25.00
N SER A 428 -3.94 37.28 -23.94
CA SER A 428 -4.93 38.28 -23.57
C SER A 428 -5.10 39.33 -24.67
N ASN A 429 -4.00 39.90 -25.18
CA ASN A 429 -4.01 40.86 -26.28
C ASN A 429 -4.62 40.29 -27.57
N TYR A 430 -4.30 39.05 -27.89
CA TYR A 430 -4.77 38.40 -29.11
C TYR A 430 -6.25 37.98 -29.04
N SER A 431 -6.69 37.53 -27.85
CA SER A 431 -8.09 37.18 -27.59
C SER A 431 -8.99 38.42 -27.43
N GLY A 432 -8.47 39.49 -26.84
CA GLY A 432 -9.26 40.63 -26.35
C GLY A 432 -9.92 40.38 -24.99
N VAL A 433 -9.61 39.27 -24.32
CA VAL A 433 -10.18 38.89 -23.02
C VAL A 433 -9.21 39.28 -21.91
N SER A 434 -9.71 39.99 -20.89
CA SER A 434 -8.93 40.37 -19.72
C SER A 434 -8.83 39.21 -18.71
N PHE A 435 -7.62 38.94 -18.21
CA PHE A 435 -7.34 37.81 -17.31
C PHE A 435 -7.21 38.29 -15.86
N GLY A 436 -8.32 38.49 -15.16
CA GLY A 436 -8.31 38.99 -13.77
C GLY A 436 -7.50 38.13 -12.79
N PHE A 437 -7.43 36.81 -13.01
CA PHE A 437 -6.65 35.89 -12.17
C PHE A 437 -5.12 36.11 -12.27
N VAL A 438 -4.64 36.84 -13.28
CA VAL A 438 -3.21 37.12 -13.46
C VAL A 438 -2.68 38.02 -12.35
N PHE A 439 -3.50 38.91 -11.78
CA PHE A 439 -3.07 39.76 -10.67
C PHE A 439 -2.71 38.92 -9.44
N ASP A 440 -3.57 37.96 -9.06
CA ASP A 440 -3.27 37.00 -7.99
C ASP A 440 -1.97 36.22 -8.29
N PHE A 441 -1.78 35.82 -9.55
CA PHE A 441 -0.56 35.10 -9.97
C PHE A 441 0.70 35.98 -9.88
N ILE A 442 0.63 37.27 -10.20
CA ILE A 442 1.75 38.21 -10.06
C ILE A 442 2.10 38.41 -8.58
N GLU A 443 1.10 38.57 -7.72
CA GLU A 443 1.30 38.77 -6.28
C GLU A 443 2.01 37.58 -5.63
N ASN A 444 1.60 36.36 -5.96
CA ASN A 444 2.26 35.15 -5.46
C ASN A 444 2.19 33.98 -6.45
N PRO A 445 3.18 33.85 -7.36
CA PRO A 445 3.17 32.82 -8.39
C PRO A 445 3.12 31.40 -7.80
N SER A 446 3.87 31.14 -6.73
CA SER A 446 3.96 29.82 -6.12
C SER A 446 2.65 29.35 -5.48
N GLN A 447 1.85 30.27 -4.94
CA GLN A 447 0.55 29.97 -4.35
C GLN A 447 -0.55 29.89 -5.40
N ASN A 448 -0.46 30.67 -6.48
CA ASN A 448 -1.54 30.88 -7.45
C ASN A 448 -1.28 30.24 -8.83
N ASP A 449 -0.20 29.49 -9.02
CA ASP A 449 0.08 28.72 -10.25
C ASP A 449 -1.02 27.70 -10.62
N ASP A 450 -1.81 27.23 -9.64
CA ASP A 450 -3.00 26.41 -9.89
C ASP A 450 -4.10 27.15 -10.67
N LEU A 451 -4.15 28.49 -10.61
CA LEU A 451 -5.03 29.30 -11.45
C LEU A 451 -4.63 29.17 -12.92
N VAL A 452 -3.32 29.19 -13.20
CA VAL A 452 -2.79 29.01 -14.55
C VAL A 452 -3.03 27.58 -15.02
N ARG A 453 -2.79 26.56 -14.18
CA ARG A 453 -3.13 25.16 -14.53
C ARG A 453 -4.61 24.99 -14.85
N ALA A 454 -5.48 25.60 -14.06
CA ALA A 454 -6.93 25.57 -14.28
C ALA A 454 -7.35 26.29 -15.57
N PHE A 455 -6.71 27.43 -15.88
CA PHE A 455 -6.90 28.15 -17.14
C PHE A 455 -6.47 27.29 -18.33
N VAL A 456 -5.24 26.77 -18.33
CA VAL A 456 -4.70 25.90 -19.39
C VAL A 456 -5.58 24.66 -19.59
N PHE A 457 -6.05 24.05 -18.50
CA PHE A 457 -6.93 22.90 -18.54
C PHE A 457 -8.22 23.14 -19.36
N LYS A 458 -8.80 24.33 -19.28
CA LYS A 458 -10.02 24.71 -20.01
C LYS A 458 -9.77 25.48 -21.30
N LEU A 459 -8.52 25.76 -21.68
CA LEU A 459 -8.14 26.47 -22.91
C LEU A 459 -8.19 25.57 -24.15
N ASN A 460 -9.26 24.80 -24.33
CA ASN A 460 -9.41 23.84 -25.43
C ASN A 460 -10.71 24.07 -26.20
N SER A 461 -10.67 23.88 -27.52
CA SER A 461 -11.81 24.11 -28.42
C SER A 461 -12.88 23.02 -28.33
N THR A 462 -12.54 21.83 -27.86
CA THR A 462 -13.49 20.76 -27.57
C THR A 462 -14.07 20.93 -26.17
N GLU A 463 -15.37 21.23 -26.09
CA GLU A 463 -16.06 21.27 -24.80
C GLU A 463 -16.34 19.86 -24.32
N TYR A 464 -16.08 19.63 -23.02
CA TYR A 464 -16.52 18.45 -22.30
C TYR A 464 -17.66 18.89 -21.37
N GLU A 465 -18.86 18.37 -21.61
CA GLU A 465 -19.95 18.44 -20.63
C GLU A 465 -19.75 17.33 -19.57
N PRO A 466 -19.95 17.61 -18.27
CA PRO A 466 -19.72 16.64 -17.19
C PRO A 466 -20.60 15.38 -17.23
N ASN A 467 -21.53 15.26 -18.20
CA ASN A 467 -22.62 14.28 -18.19
C ASN A 467 -22.57 13.24 -19.32
N GLY A 468 -21.41 12.98 -19.94
CA GLY A 468 -21.19 11.76 -20.72
C GLY A 468 -22.12 11.52 -21.93
N LYS A 469 -22.76 12.57 -22.48
CA LYS A 469 -23.52 12.47 -23.74
C LYS A 469 -22.89 13.37 -24.79
N GLU A 470 -22.33 12.75 -25.83
CA GLU A 470 -21.97 13.47 -27.06
C GLU A 470 -23.25 14.00 -27.72
N LYS A 471 -23.39 15.33 -27.81
CA LYS A 471 -24.26 15.90 -28.83
C LYS A 471 -23.47 15.90 -30.13
N LYS A 472 -23.92 15.08 -31.09
CA LYS A 472 -23.68 15.37 -32.51
C LYS A 472 -24.31 16.73 -32.77
N THR A 473 -23.50 17.73 -33.07
CA THR A 473 -24.00 18.94 -33.73
C THR A 473 -24.52 18.51 -35.10
N GLU A 474 -25.84 18.56 -35.27
CA GLU A 474 -26.46 18.59 -36.59
C GLU A 474 -26.05 19.91 -37.26
N ASP A 475 -25.49 19.79 -38.46
CA ASP A 475 -25.19 20.90 -39.35
C ASP A 475 -26.47 21.70 -39.66
N LYS A 476 -26.35 23.03 -39.62
CA LYS A 476 -27.15 23.95 -40.42
C LYS A 476 -26.27 25.02 -41.02
#